data_AF-A0AAP9YGU7-F1
#
_entry.id   AF-A0AAP9YGU7-F1
#
_cell.length_a   1.000
_cell.length_b   1.000
_cell.length_c   1.000
_cell.angle_alpha   90.00
_cell.angle_beta   90.00
_cell.angle_gamma   90.00
#
_symmetry.space_group_name_H-M   'P 1'
#
loop_
_entity.id
_entity.type
_entity.pdbx_description
1 polymer ?
#
loop_
_entity_poly.entity_id
_entity_poly.type
_entity_poly.pdbx_seq_one_letter_code
_entity_poly.pdbx_strand_id
1 'polypeptide(L)'
;MTTKTTASELQAFWASDDPMFWPDGSYVEGLTLMVDGALTDEFDGTDPGTLTDDQDIKIIGGAICLENGDERDLEAQFRKWRKLQSSVFLSVQAPKDKLDEIKAAIKALGGTIR
;
A
#
# COMPACT_ATOMS: atom_id res chain seq x y z
N MET A 1 -4.39 1.17 15.88
CA MET A 1 -3.02 1.71 15.81
C MET A 1 -2.77 1.95 14.35
N THR A 2 -2.70 3.21 13.93
CA THR A 2 -2.58 3.62 12.53
C THR A 2 -1.35 3.01 11.86
N THR A 3 -1.56 2.29 10.77
CA THR A 3 -0.54 1.56 10.03
C THR A 3 0.24 2.52 9.15
N LYS A 4 1.55 2.62 9.39
CA LYS A 4 2.49 3.28 8.49
C LYS A 4 2.88 2.31 7.36
N THR A 5 2.86 2.80 6.13
CA THR A 5 3.19 2.07 4.89
C THR A 5 3.84 3.02 3.88
N THR A 6 4.40 2.48 2.79
CA THR A 6 4.72 3.30 1.61
C THR A 6 3.58 3.25 0.58
N ALA A 7 3.58 4.20 -0.36
CA ALA A 7 2.64 4.20 -1.47
C ALA A 7 2.75 2.92 -2.31
N SER A 8 3.97 2.46 -2.65
CA SER A 8 4.14 1.24 -3.45
C SER A 8 3.52 0.01 -2.79
N GLU A 9 3.65 -0.11 -1.46
CA GLU A 9 3.09 -1.26 -0.74
C GLU A 9 1.56 -1.21 -0.73
N LEU A 10 0.98 -0.01 -0.61
CA LEU A 10 -0.47 0.16 -0.64
C LEU A 10 -1.04 -0.03 -2.06
N GLN A 11 -0.35 0.46 -3.09
CA GLN A 11 -0.65 0.16 -4.49
C GLN A 11 -0.59 -1.35 -4.79
N ALA A 12 0.39 -2.06 -4.24
CA ALA A 12 0.45 -3.52 -4.38
C ALA A 12 -0.72 -4.24 -3.70
N PHE A 13 -1.25 -3.68 -2.60
CA PHE A 13 -2.48 -4.18 -1.99
C PHE A 13 -3.70 -3.97 -2.91
N TRP A 14 -3.88 -2.78 -3.47
CA TRP A 14 -4.97 -2.51 -4.42
C TRP A 14 -4.89 -3.32 -5.71
N ALA A 15 -3.68 -3.58 -6.21
CA ALA A 15 -3.44 -4.38 -7.40
C ALA A 15 -3.51 -5.90 -7.16
N SER A 16 -3.85 -6.35 -5.95
CA SER A 16 -3.91 -7.77 -5.60
C SER A 16 -5.21 -8.40 -6.11
N ASP A 17 -5.13 -9.41 -6.97
CA ASP A 17 -6.30 -10.16 -7.46
C ASP A 17 -6.82 -11.22 -6.45
N ASP A 18 -6.56 -11.03 -5.15
CA ASP A 18 -6.95 -12.02 -4.12
C ASP A 18 -8.39 -11.75 -3.64
N PRO A 19 -9.36 -12.63 -3.96
CA PRO A 19 -10.76 -12.42 -3.62
C PRO A 19 -11.03 -12.44 -2.11
N MET A 20 -10.06 -12.87 -1.29
CA MET A 20 -10.13 -12.74 0.15
C MET A 20 -10.20 -11.27 0.59
N PHE A 21 -9.47 -10.39 -0.12
CA PHE A 21 -9.33 -8.97 0.18
C PHE A 21 -10.16 -8.10 -0.77
N TRP A 22 -10.24 -8.50 -2.03
CA TRP A 22 -11.00 -7.81 -3.09
C TRP A 22 -11.99 -8.75 -3.76
N PRO A 23 -13.10 -9.10 -3.08
CA PRO A 23 -14.19 -9.82 -3.73
C PRO A 23 -14.75 -9.04 -4.93
N ASP A 24 -15.32 -9.75 -5.89
CA ASP A 24 -16.00 -9.14 -7.05
C ASP A 24 -17.04 -8.11 -6.59
N GLY A 25 -17.05 -6.94 -7.25
CA GLY A 25 -17.96 -5.84 -6.94
C GLY A 25 -17.60 -5.03 -5.69
N SER A 26 -16.52 -5.37 -4.98
CA SER A 26 -16.05 -4.58 -3.85
C SER A 26 -15.46 -3.23 -4.26
N TYR A 27 -15.64 -2.21 -3.43
CA TYR A 27 -15.08 -0.88 -3.60
C TYR A 27 -14.69 -0.28 -2.25
N VAL A 28 -13.88 0.78 -2.26
CA VAL A 28 -13.50 1.48 -1.03
C VAL A 28 -14.39 2.71 -0.82
N GLU A 29 -14.89 2.89 0.39
CA GLU A 29 -15.66 4.08 0.79
C GLU A 29 -15.05 4.73 2.04
N GLY A 30 -15.22 6.05 2.18
CA GLY A 30 -14.75 6.80 3.34
C GLY A 30 -13.22 6.79 3.50
N LEU A 31 -12.48 6.69 2.39
CA LEU A 31 -11.02 6.64 2.42
C LEU A 31 -10.44 7.94 2.98
N THR A 32 -9.63 7.82 4.03
CA THR A 32 -8.84 8.92 4.57
C THR A 32 -7.40 8.46 4.72
N LEU A 33 -6.50 9.13 4.01
CA LEU A 33 -5.07 8.90 4.11
C LEU A 33 -4.38 10.12 4.73
N MET A 34 -3.22 9.88 5.30
CA MET A 34 -2.23 10.91 5.56
C MET A 34 -1.00 10.58 4.71
N VAL A 35 -0.67 11.50 3.80
CA VAL A 35 0.42 11.38 2.84
C VAL A 35 1.50 12.39 3.21
N ASP A 36 2.72 11.91 3.49
CA ASP A 36 3.85 12.74 3.94
C ASP A 36 3.52 13.67 5.12
N GLY A 37 2.59 13.24 5.99
CA GLY A 37 2.15 13.98 7.16
C GLY A 37 0.99 14.95 6.92
N ALA A 38 0.53 15.13 5.68
CA ALA A 38 -0.65 15.92 5.35
C ALA A 38 -1.90 15.03 5.25
N LEU A 39 -3.00 15.43 5.90
CA LEU A 39 -4.29 14.77 5.71
C LEU A 39 -4.84 15.09 4.32
N THR A 40 -5.28 14.05 3.62
CA THR A 40 -6.06 14.19 2.40
C THR A 40 -7.53 14.22 2.82
N ASP A 41 -8.11 15.41 2.96
CA ASP A 41 -9.50 15.53 3.44
C ASP A 41 -10.51 14.87 2.48
N GLU A 42 -10.14 14.68 1.20
CA GLU A 42 -10.85 13.85 0.23
C GLU A 42 -9.84 13.22 -0.73
N PHE A 43 -9.22 12.09 -0.36
CA PHE A 43 -8.62 11.23 -1.38
C PHE A 43 -9.80 10.56 -2.10
N ASP A 44 -10.14 11.00 -3.32
CA ASP A 44 -11.31 10.48 -4.04
C ASP A 44 -11.25 8.97 -4.32
N GLY A 45 -10.13 8.32 -4.00
CA GLY A 45 -9.98 6.87 -4.04
C GLY A 45 -9.98 6.30 -5.45
N THR A 46 -9.97 7.15 -6.48
CA THR A 46 -10.13 6.67 -7.87
C THR A 46 -8.84 6.53 -8.66
N ASP A 47 -7.72 7.11 -8.22
CA ASP A 47 -6.43 6.81 -8.88
C ASP A 47 -5.24 6.70 -7.90
N PRO A 48 -4.91 5.47 -7.46
CA PRO A 48 -3.65 5.16 -6.79
C PRO A 48 -2.41 5.63 -7.57
N GLY A 49 -2.52 5.90 -8.88
CA GLY A 49 -1.45 6.42 -9.74
C GLY A 49 -1.03 7.87 -9.46
N THR A 50 -1.74 8.59 -8.58
CA THR A 50 -1.32 9.92 -8.10
C THR A 50 -0.29 9.87 -6.97
N LEU A 51 -0.14 8.72 -6.30
CA LEU A 51 0.85 8.54 -5.24
C LEU A 51 2.21 8.19 -5.84
N THR A 52 3.27 8.87 -5.39
CA THR A 52 4.64 8.46 -5.73
C THR A 52 5.11 7.36 -4.79
N ASP A 53 5.78 6.35 -5.33
CA ASP A 53 6.18 5.11 -4.66
C ASP A 53 6.81 5.28 -3.27
N ASP A 54 7.57 6.35 -3.10
CA ASP A 54 8.37 6.66 -1.92
C ASP A 54 7.61 7.41 -0.81
N GLN A 55 6.36 7.84 -1.04
CA GLN A 55 5.61 8.62 -0.06
C GLN A 55 5.28 7.80 1.19
N ASP A 56 5.38 8.47 2.34
CA ASP A 56 4.98 7.92 3.63
C ASP A 56 3.44 8.00 3.74
N ILE A 57 2.80 6.84 3.82
CA ILE A 57 1.34 6.74 3.91
C ILE A 57 0.93 6.24 5.31
N LYS A 58 -0.14 6.83 5.83
CA LYS A 58 -0.91 6.28 6.94
C LYS A 58 -2.36 6.12 6.55
N ILE A 59 -2.92 4.93 6.76
CA ILE A 59 -4.36 4.69 6.59
C ILE A 59 -5.06 5.20 7.84
N ILE A 60 -5.82 6.29 7.71
CA ILE A 60 -6.54 6.92 8.83
C ILE A 60 -7.96 6.35 8.94
N GLY A 61 -8.60 6.09 7.80
CA GLY A 61 -9.95 5.57 7.72
C GLY A 61 -10.26 5.02 6.33
N GLY A 62 -11.33 4.23 6.26
CA GLY A 62 -11.84 3.64 5.03
C GLY A 62 -12.41 2.25 5.29
N ALA A 63 -13.39 1.88 4.50
CA ALA A 63 -13.99 0.56 4.50
C ALA A 63 -13.97 -0.03 3.09
N ILE A 64 -13.73 -1.34 3.00
CA ILE A 64 -14.03 -2.13 1.80
C ILE A 64 -15.50 -2.52 1.90
N CYS A 65 -16.31 -1.93 1.04
CA CYS A 65 -17.75 -2.21 0.91
C CYS A 65 -17.94 -3.40 -0.02
N LEU A 66 -18.73 -4.39 0.42
CA LEU A 66 -19.06 -5.57 -0.35
C LEU A 66 -20.46 -5.44 -0.96
N GLU A 67 -20.74 -6.18 -2.04
CA GLU A 67 -22.07 -6.14 -2.70
C GLU A 67 -23.23 -6.53 -1.79
N ASN A 68 -22.98 -7.35 -0.76
CA ASN A 68 -23.99 -7.75 0.21
C ASN A 68 -24.30 -6.67 1.26
N GLY A 69 -23.64 -5.51 1.18
CA GLY A 69 -23.77 -4.41 2.13
C GLY A 69 -22.91 -4.55 3.39
N ASP A 70 -22.08 -5.60 3.50
CA ASP A 70 -21.11 -5.70 4.59
C ASP A 70 -19.91 -4.80 4.34
N GLU A 71 -19.34 -4.27 5.42
CA GLU A 71 -18.14 -3.44 5.39
C GLU A 71 -16.99 -4.12 6.13
N ARG A 72 -15.78 -3.95 5.60
CA ARG A 72 -14.54 -4.40 6.26
C ARG A 72 -13.60 -3.22 6.42
N ASP A 73 -13.12 -3.00 7.64
CA ASP A 73 -12.11 -1.97 7.92
C ASP A 73 -10.87 -2.14 7.01
N LEU A 74 -10.57 -1.11 6.24
CA LEU A 74 -9.52 -1.13 5.21
C LEU A 74 -8.14 -1.36 5.85
N GLU A 75 -7.86 -0.68 6.96
CA GLU A 75 -6.60 -0.82 7.68
C GLU A 75 -6.40 -2.28 8.15
N ALA A 76 -7.44 -2.89 8.71
CA ALA A 76 -7.40 -4.27 9.17
C ALA A 76 -7.18 -5.25 8.02
N GLN A 77 -7.85 -5.06 6.87
CA GLN A 77 -7.64 -5.90 5.69
C GLN A 77 -6.22 -5.74 5.13
N PHE A 78 -5.75 -4.51 5.00
CA PHE A 78 -4.38 -4.22 4.57
C PHE A 78 -3.34 -4.89 5.47
N ARG A 79 -3.48 -4.76 6.81
CA ARG A 79 -2.58 -5.41 7.77
C ARG A 79 -2.63 -6.93 7.67
N LYS A 80 -3.80 -7.51 7.40
CA LYS A 80 -3.98 -8.95 7.23
C LYS A 80 -3.29 -9.42 5.95
N TRP A 81 -3.50 -8.73 4.83
CA TRP A 81 -2.82 -8.98 3.56
C TRP A 81 -1.30 -8.89 3.71
N ARG A 82 -0.80 -7.81 4.33
CA ARG A 82 0.63 -7.59 4.58
C ARG A 82 1.27 -8.75 5.34
N LYS A 83 0.57 -9.28 6.36
CA LYS A 83 1.07 -10.42 7.16
C LYS A 83 1.18 -11.73 6.37
N LEU A 84 0.42 -11.88 5.28
CA LEU A 84 0.49 -13.07 4.42
C LEU A 84 1.63 -12.98 3.39
N GLN A 85 2.22 -11.80 3.19
CA GLN A 85 3.33 -11.64 2.27
C GLN A 85 4.61 -12.25 2.83
N SER A 86 5.33 -13.01 2.00
CA SER A 86 6.65 -13.54 2.33
C SER A 86 7.78 -12.53 2.13
N SER A 87 7.47 -11.37 1.56
CA SER A 87 8.40 -10.28 1.27
C SER A 87 7.90 -8.96 1.85
N VAL A 88 8.83 -8.03 2.10
CA VAL A 88 8.54 -6.68 2.59
C VAL A 88 8.93 -5.64 1.53
N PHE A 89 8.25 -4.50 1.54
CA PHE A 89 8.60 -3.34 0.73
C PHE A 89 9.65 -2.49 1.46
N LEU A 90 10.58 -1.92 0.70
CA LEU A 90 11.69 -1.11 1.22
C LEU A 90 11.90 0.10 0.31
N SER A 91 11.68 1.30 0.85
CA SER A 91 12.10 2.57 0.23
C SER A 91 13.34 3.10 0.94
N VAL A 92 14.38 3.46 0.18
CA VAL A 92 15.68 3.89 0.73
C VAL A 92 16.26 5.06 -0.05
N GLN A 93 16.90 5.99 0.66
CA GLN A 93 17.76 7.02 0.08
C GLN A 93 19.21 6.55 0.09
N ALA A 94 19.90 6.65 -1.04
CA ALA A 94 21.28 6.18 -1.19
C ALA A 94 22.14 7.13 -2.03
N PRO A 95 23.49 7.10 -1.86
CA PRO A 95 24.41 7.82 -2.73
C PRO A 95 24.25 7.38 -4.20
N LYS A 96 24.23 8.36 -5.12
CA LYS A 96 23.99 8.11 -6.55
C LYS A 96 25.04 7.19 -7.17
N ASP A 97 26.29 7.33 -6.76
CA ASP A 97 27.44 6.53 -7.19
C ASP A 97 27.42 5.08 -6.67
N LYS A 98 26.55 4.77 -5.70
CA LYS A 98 26.39 3.44 -5.10
C LYS A 98 25.11 2.72 -5.51
N LEU A 99 24.31 3.32 -6.39
CA LEU A 99 23.02 2.77 -6.79
C LEU A 99 23.12 1.34 -7.33
N ASP A 100 24.08 1.09 -8.23
CA ASP A 100 24.21 -0.23 -8.87
C ASP A 100 24.71 -1.30 -7.90
N GLU A 101 25.63 -0.94 -6.98
CA GLU A 101 26.10 -1.84 -5.92
C GLU A 101 24.94 -2.24 -4.99
N ILE A 102 24.08 -1.29 -4.63
CA ILE A 102 22.91 -1.54 -3.78
C ILE A 102 21.89 -2.41 -4.51
N LYS A 103 21.62 -2.11 -5.79
CA LYS A 103 20.72 -2.92 -6.61
C LYS A 103 21.22 -4.36 -6.75
N ALA A 104 22.53 -4.54 -6.93
CA ALA A 104 23.15 -5.86 -7.01
C ALA A 104 23.03 -6.62 -5.68
N ALA A 105 23.27 -5.95 -4.54
CA ALA A 105 23.17 -6.56 -3.22
C ALA A 105 21.73 -7.05 -2.93
N ILE A 106 20.72 -6.23 -3.23
CA ILE A 106 19.31 -6.61 -3.06
C ILE A 106 18.98 -7.86 -3.88
N LYS A 107 19.38 -7.88 -5.16
CA LYS A 107 19.16 -9.03 -6.05
C LYS A 107 19.90 -10.29 -5.59
N ALA A 108 21.14 -10.14 -5.12
CA ALA A 108 21.94 -11.26 -4.61
C ALA A 108 21.32 -11.92 -3.36
N LEU A 109 20.57 -11.15 -2.57
CA LEU A 109 19.82 -11.64 -1.42
C LEU A 109 18.41 -12.17 -1.78
N GLY A 110 18.07 -12.27 -3.07
CA GLY A 110 16.77 -12.74 -3.55
C GLY A 110 15.67 -11.67 -3.52
N GLY A 111 16.02 -10.41 -3.28
CA GLY A 111 15.10 -9.29 -3.34
C GLY A 111 14.80 -8.86 -4.77
N THR A 112 13.62 -8.30 -4.97
CA THR A 112 13.19 -7.73 -6.25
C THR A 112 13.20 -6.21 -6.17
N ILE A 113 13.62 -5.56 -7.27
CA ILE A 113 13.58 -4.11 -7.42
C ILE A 113 12.57 -3.83 -8.52
N ARG A 114 11.54 -3.05 -8.21
CA ARG A 114 10.53 -2.57 -9.15
C ARG A 114 10.83 -1.12 -9.48
#